data_AF-A0A931MPB0-F1
#
_entry.id   AF-A0A931MPB0-F1
#
_cell.length_a   1.000
_cell.length_b   1.000
_cell.length_c   1.000
_cell.angle_alpha   90.00
_cell.angle_beta   90.00
_cell.angle_gamma   90.00
#
_symmetry.space_group_name_H-M   'P 1'
#
loop_
_entity.id
_entity.type
_entity.pdbx_description
1 polymer ?
#
loop_
_entity_poly.entity_id
_entity_poly.type
_entity_poly.pdbx_seq_one_letter_code
_entity_poly.pdbx_strand_id
1 'polypeptide(L)'
;MTNTILKAAQIVQAGLVVLERDVVLPGIVESSASQHFSGRSPANDTVSIRINGRTVAKDYAWRDHTAAIENSDLNEFKVDVKLDTHPYNAIGLSDEELSLDIYDFTEQVVTPQTRAVAERIEDKISAKIKGATYPSGSNISISTDGASGLDFHAGAVDARKVLNDYHVPQQGRVFLVGTGIEAMILKSDQFRKFDQSGDSNALRSATIGNIAGMPVIVSHSIGAYESYVFHRSAFQTVYRVPASPLGGVDSASGSYAGIALRWLRDYDSSHLVNRSIFDTFFGISVVEDPDDYTDPDSTFSLKRAVKIVLGTNAFTVDVGGATGGTFTLTFNGRTTGALNYNATAATIKTALVGLDDGFGADDITVTGSAGEYTIAVPGALSGSGASLTGGTGLTVTAV
;
A
#
# COMPACT_ATOMS: atom_id res chain seq x y z
N MET A 1 14.20 -29.25 -34.75
CA MET A 1 13.42 -28.05 -35.10
C MET A 1 14.23 -26.86 -34.64
N THR A 2 14.55 -25.94 -35.54
CA THR A 2 15.45 -24.81 -35.26
C THR A 2 14.76 -23.88 -34.28
N ASN A 3 15.26 -23.78 -33.05
CA ASN A 3 14.85 -22.74 -32.11
C ASN A 3 15.07 -21.40 -32.82
N THR A 4 13.97 -20.76 -33.23
CA THR A 4 14.05 -19.46 -33.88
C THR A 4 14.51 -18.51 -32.80
N ILE A 5 15.80 -18.17 -32.80
CA ILE A 5 16.38 -17.22 -31.85
C ILE A 5 15.64 -15.91 -32.04
N LEU A 6 14.66 -15.67 -31.16
CA LEU A 6 13.89 -14.43 -31.15
C LEU A 6 14.87 -13.28 -30.97
N LYS A 7 14.68 -12.21 -31.74
CA LYS A 7 15.53 -11.02 -31.60
C LYS A 7 15.33 -10.46 -30.20
N ALA A 8 16.39 -9.93 -29.58
CA ALA A 8 16.35 -9.35 -28.24
C ALA A 8 15.17 -8.37 -28.03
N ALA A 9 14.82 -7.60 -29.06
CA ALA A 9 13.66 -6.71 -29.04
C ALA A 9 12.31 -7.45 -28.90
N GLN A 10 12.12 -8.60 -29.53
CA GLN A 10 10.89 -9.40 -29.42
C GLN A 10 10.76 -10.02 -28.03
N ILE A 11 11.87 -10.45 -27.43
CA ILE A 11 11.92 -10.99 -26.07
C ILE A 11 11.49 -9.93 -25.05
N VAL A 12 12.05 -8.72 -25.15
CA VAL A 12 11.66 -7.61 -24.26
C VAL A 12 10.20 -7.23 -24.45
N GLN A 13 9.72 -7.14 -25.68
CA GLN A 13 8.32 -6.80 -25.96
C GLN A 13 7.35 -7.85 -25.39
N ALA A 14 7.68 -9.14 -25.52
CA ALA A 14 6.87 -10.22 -24.94
C ALA A 14 6.82 -10.14 -23.41
N GLY A 15 7.97 -9.89 -22.75
CA GLY A 15 8.01 -9.69 -21.30
C GLY A 15 7.20 -8.47 -20.86
N LEU A 16 7.32 -7.35 -21.57
CA LEU A 16 6.61 -6.10 -21.24
C LEU A 16 5.08 -6.25 -21.30
N VAL A 17 4.54 -7.04 -22.24
CA VAL A 17 3.09 -7.31 -22.33
C VAL A 17 2.61 -8.15 -21.14
N VAL A 18 3.43 -9.07 -20.63
CA VAL A 18 3.10 -9.87 -19.44
C VAL A 18 2.98 -8.97 -18.20
N LEU A 19 3.82 -7.93 -18.06
CA LEU A 19 3.76 -7.01 -16.92
C LEU A 19 2.41 -6.34 -16.76
N GLU A 20 1.84 -5.79 -17.84
CA GLU A 20 0.59 -5.03 -17.78
C GLU A 20 -0.57 -5.86 -17.21
N ARG A 21 -0.58 -7.17 -17.45
CA ARG A 21 -1.66 -8.04 -16.98
C ARG A 21 -1.57 -8.37 -15.49
N ASP A 22 -0.37 -8.37 -14.93
CA ASP A 22 -0.12 -8.97 -13.63
C ASP A 22 0.13 -7.94 -12.50
N VAL A 23 0.60 -6.72 -12.80
CA VAL A 23 0.87 -5.70 -11.75
C VAL A 23 -0.13 -4.56 -11.71
N VAL A 24 -0.55 -4.20 -10.49
CA VAL A 24 -1.60 -3.20 -10.25
C VAL A 24 -1.02 -1.88 -9.72
N LEU A 25 -0.14 -1.93 -8.71
CA LEU A 25 0.34 -0.70 -8.04
C LEU A 25 1.13 0.26 -8.95
N PRO A 26 1.98 -0.20 -9.90
CA PRO A 26 2.65 0.70 -10.83
C PRO A 26 1.69 1.54 -11.69
N GLY A 27 0.49 1.02 -11.99
CA GLY A 27 -0.52 1.71 -12.79
C GLY A 27 -1.24 2.84 -12.06
N ILE A 28 -1.26 2.83 -10.73
CA ILE A 28 -2.04 3.75 -9.89
C ILE A 28 -1.20 4.85 -9.22
N VAL A 29 0.12 4.84 -9.44
CA VAL A 29 1.06 5.88 -8.99
C VAL A 29 1.58 6.69 -10.18
N GLU A 30 2.06 7.90 -9.93
CA GLU A 30 2.56 8.78 -10.97
C GLU A 30 4.04 8.48 -11.27
N SER A 31 4.41 8.43 -12.57
CA SER A 31 5.79 8.16 -13.00
C SER A 31 6.44 9.33 -13.76
N SER A 32 5.82 10.52 -13.68
CA SER A 32 6.25 11.75 -14.37
C SER A 32 7.72 12.12 -14.13
N ALA A 33 8.21 11.80 -12.93
CA ALA A 33 9.59 11.97 -12.50
C ALA A 33 10.60 11.33 -13.48
N SER A 34 10.24 10.23 -14.12
CA SER A 34 11.10 9.48 -15.05
C SER A 34 11.58 10.32 -16.25
N GLN A 35 10.81 11.33 -16.67
CA GLN A 35 11.18 12.21 -17.78
C GLN A 35 12.45 13.01 -17.48
N HIS A 36 12.66 13.38 -16.22
CA HIS A 36 13.83 14.15 -15.78
C HIS A 36 15.11 13.31 -15.67
N PHE A 37 15.01 11.99 -15.78
CA PHE A 37 16.15 11.07 -15.84
C PHE A 37 16.56 10.69 -17.28
N SER A 38 15.95 11.31 -18.30
CA SER A 38 16.20 11.02 -19.73
C SER A 38 17.60 11.44 -20.23
N GLY A 39 18.35 12.23 -19.46
CA GLY A 39 19.71 12.68 -19.77
C GLY A 39 20.82 12.06 -18.89
N ARG A 40 21.92 12.80 -18.67
CA ARG A 40 22.94 12.46 -17.67
C ARG A 40 22.26 12.37 -16.29
N SER A 41 22.56 11.34 -15.49
CA SER A 41 21.99 11.22 -14.15
C SER A 41 22.23 12.53 -13.39
N PRO A 42 21.21 13.10 -12.73
CA PRO A 42 21.41 14.23 -11.84
C PRO A 42 22.46 13.90 -10.77
N ALA A 43 23.06 14.93 -10.18
CA ALA A 43 24.01 14.74 -9.09
C ALA A 43 23.37 13.87 -7.98
N ASN A 44 24.05 12.77 -7.60
CA ASN A 44 23.60 11.81 -6.59
C ASN A 44 22.27 11.08 -6.91
N ASP A 45 21.96 10.87 -8.19
CA ASP A 45 20.82 10.04 -8.66
C ASP A 45 19.45 10.49 -8.12
N THR A 46 19.33 11.79 -7.84
CA THR A 46 18.13 12.41 -7.26
C THR A 46 17.61 13.51 -8.17
N VAL A 47 16.34 13.44 -8.59
CA VAL A 47 15.65 14.52 -9.30
C VAL A 47 14.75 15.26 -8.32
N SER A 48 14.88 16.58 -8.28
CA SER A 48 13.91 17.44 -7.61
C SER A 48 12.78 17.82 -8.57
N ILE A 49 11.54 17.42 -8.26
CA ILE A 49 10.33 17.89 -8.94
C ILE A 49 9.87 19.17 -8.23
N ARG A 50 9.54 20.21 -8.99
CA ARG A 50 9.03 21.45 -8.42
C ARG A 50 7.52 21.38 -8.23
N ILE A 51 7.07 21.82 -7.06
CA ILE A 51 5.67 22.09 -6.77
C ILE A 51 5.50 23.61 -6.84
N ASN A 52 4.59 24.05 -7.69
CA ASN A 52 4.29 25.47 -7.83
C ASN A 52 3.78 26.03 -6.51
N GLY A 53 4.30 27.20 -6.12
CA GLY A 53 3.77 27.96 -5.01
C GLY A 53 2.31 28.35 -5.21
N ARG A 54 1.55 28.40 -4.12
CA ARG A 54 0.21 28.97 -4.10
C ARG A 54 0.27 30.32 -3.39
N THR A 55 -0.17 31.38 -4.06
CA THR A 55 -0.31 32.70 -3.44
C THR A 55 -1.76 32.93 -3.00
N VAL A 56 -1.94 33.73 -1.96
CA VAL A 56 -3.25 34.15 -1.45
C VAL A 56 -3.55 35.56 -1.97
N ALA A 57 -4.75 35.77 -2.51
CA ALA A 57 -5.21 37.09 -2.93
C ALA A 57 -5.57 37.94 -1.70
N LYS A 58 -5.25 39.24 -1.76
CA LYS A 58 -5.54 40.21 -0.70
C LYS A 58 -6.55 41.23 -1.23
N ASP A 59 -7.49 41.62 -0.38
CA ASP A 59 -8.43 42.69 -0.70
C ASP A 59 -7.79 44.05 -0.43
N TYR A 60 -7.91 44.95 -1.39
CA TYR A 60 -7.57 46.36 -1.18
C TYR A 60 -8.82 47.11 -0.72
N ALA A 61 -8.67 47.99 0.28
CA ALA A 61 -9.80 48.70 0.85
C ALA A 61 -10.50 49.58 -0.21
N TRP A 62 -11.82 49.50 -0.27
CA TRP A 62 -12.62 50.22 -1.26
C TRP A 62 -12.52 51.74 -1.07
N ARG A 63 -11.95 52.46 -2.05
CA ARG A 63 -11.72 53.92 -2.06
C ARG A 63 -10.73 54.45 -1.01
N ASP A 64 -9.90 53.58 -0.45
CA ASP A 64 -8.67 54.02 0.21
C ASP A 64 -7.58 54.08 -0.86
N HIS A 65 -6.91 55.22 -1.03
CA HIS A 65 -5.76 55.36 -1.94
C HIS A 65 -4.48 55.73 -1.18
N THR A 66 -4.52 55.64 0.14
CA THR A 66 -3.42 56.02 1.04
C THR A 66 -2.63 54.82 1.52
N ALA A 67 -3.25 53.64 1.60
CA ALA A 67 -2.58 52.39 1.93
C ALA A 67 -1.70 51.89 0.77
N ALA A 68 -0.47 51.47 1.07
CA ALA A 68 0.39 50.80 0.10
C ALA A 68 -0.17 49.41 -0.25
N ILE A 69 0.11 48.93 -1.47
CA ILE A 69 -0.22 47.55 -1.86
C ILE A 69 0.70 46.61 -1.08
N GLU A 70 0.12 45.62 -0.41
CA GLU A 70 0.88 44.55 0.20
C GLU A 70 1.31 43.54 -0.88
N ASN A 71 2.61 43.36 -1.05
CA ASN A 71 3.14 42.35 -1.94
C ASN A 71 3.01 40.95 -1.30
N SER A 72 2.76 39.94 -2.13
CA SER A 72 2.80 38.53 -1.74
C SER A 72 4.06 37.90 -2.34
N ASP A 73 4.78 37.13 -1.54
CA ASP A 73 5.93 36.37 -2.01
C ASP A 73 5.47 35.08 -2.72
N LEU A 74 6.19 34.69 -3.77
CA LEU A 74 5.95 33.44 -4.50
C LEU A 74 7.01 32.42 -4.10
N ASN A 75 6.60 31.45 -3.28
CA ASN A 75 7.48 30.40 -2.79
C ASN A 75 7.35 29.14 -3.65
N GLU A 76 8.42 28.69 -4.31
CA GLU A 76 8.46 27.39 -5.00
C GLU A 76 9.00 26.31 -4.06
N PHE A 77 8.36 25.14 -4.04
CA PHE A 77 8.78 24.01 -3.22
C PHE A 77 9.36 22.90 -4.10
N LYS A 78 10.22 22.05 -3.52
CA LYS A 78 10.88 20.94 -4.22
C LYS A 78 10.62 19.61 -3.52
N VAL A 79 10.43 18.56 -4.32
CA VAL A 79 10.32 17.18 -3.85
C VAL A 79 11.42 16.36 -4.50
N ASP A 80 12.26 15.77 -3.68
CA ASP A 80 13.39 14.97 -4.14
C ASP A 80 12.95 13.51 -4.36
N VAL A 81 13.11 13.03 -5.59
CA VAL A 81 12.86 11.65 -5.98
C VAL A 81 14.19 10.98 -6.29
N LYS A 82 14.55 9.99 -5.48
CA LYS A 82 15.84 9.28 -5.59
C LYS A 82 15.68 7.94 -6.30
N LEU A 83 16.63 7.64 -7.18
CA LEU A 83 16.84 6.33 -7.77
C LEU A 83 17.80 5.53 -6.88
N ASP A 84 17.29 4.57 -6.12
CA ASP A 84 18.05 3.89 -5.05
C ASP A 84 18.03 2.36 -5.10
N THR A 85 17.19 1.77 -5.96
CA THR A 85 17.06 0.32 -6.06
C THR A 85 17.30 -0.21 -7.47
N HIS A 86 17.82 -1.43 -7.55
CA HIS A 86 18.05 -2.15 -8.81
C HIS A 86 17.41 -3.54 -8.73
N PRO A 87 16.07 -3.66 -8.91
CA PRO A 87 15.43 -4.94 -9.08
C PRO A 87 15.98 -5.68 -10.30
N TYR A 88 16.40 -6.93 -10.12
CA TYR A 88 16.84 -7.80 -11.20
C TYR A 88 16.39 -9.24 -10.96
N ASN A 89 16.24 -10.00 -12.04
CA ASN A 89 16.14 -11.45 -12.01
C ASN A 89 17.12 -12.01 -13.05
N ALA A 90 17.93 -12.98 -12.64
CA ALA A 90 18.90 -13.65 -13.49
C ALA A 90 18.68 -15.16 -13.45
N ILE A 91 18.53 -15.79 -14.61
CA ILE A 91 18.48 -17.25 -14.76
C ILE A 91 19.68 -17.65 -15.62
N GLY A 92 20.50 -18.55 -15.08
CA GLY A 92 21.53 -19.25 -15.84
C GLY A 92 20.93 -20.48 -16.50
N LEU A 93 21.18 -20.65 -17.79
CA LEU A 93 20.77 -21.78 -18.60
C LEU A 93 22.03 -22.48 -19.10
N SER A 94 22.19 -23.76 -18.75
CA SER A 94 23.29 -24.56 -19.30
C SER A 94 23.10 -24.79 -20.80
N ASP A 95 24.18 -25.12 -21.50
CA ASP A 95 24.12 -25.39 -22.93
C ASP A 95 23.27 -26.64 -23.23
N GLU A 96 23.26 -27.62 -22.32
CA GLU A 96 22.38 -28.80 -22.40
C GLU A 96 20.91 -28.41 -22.25
N GLU A 97 20.57 -27.60 -21.24
CA GLU A 97 19.19 -27.16 -21.00
C GLU A 97 18.66 -26.31 -22.16
N LEU A 98 19.48 -25.39 -22.67
CA LEU A 98 19.13 -24.51 -23.78
C LEU A 98 18.94 -25.26 -25.10
N SER A 99 19.65 -26.38 -25.30
CA SER A 99 19.63 -27.14 -26.56
C SER A 99 18.71 -28.35 -26.55
N LEU A 100 18.48 -28.98 -25.39
CA LEU A 100 17.75 -30.24 -25.28
C LEU A 100 16.41 -30.12 -24.56
N ASP A 101 16.28 -29.21 -23.59
CA ASP A 101 15.13 -29.20 -22.68
C ASP A 101 14.16 -28.02 -22.91
N ILE A 102 14.66 -26.87 -23.38
CA ILE A 102 13.84 -25.67 -23.62
C ILE A 102 13.21 -25.71 -25.02
N TYR A 103 11.87 -25.70 -25.05
CA TYR A 103 11.08 -25.68 -26.28
C TYR A 103 10.64 -24.26 -26.65
N ASP A 104 10.19 -23.47 -25.68
CA ASP A 104 9.82 -22.05 -25.87
C ASP A 104 10.45 -21.20 -24.77
N PHE A 105 11.50 -20.46 -25.15
CA PHE A 105 12.22 -19.56 -24.26
C PHE A 105 11.33 -18.45 -23.69
N THR A 106 10.32 -17.99 -24.44
CA THR A 106 9.48 -16.86 -24.01
C THR A 106 8.52 -17.27 -22.90
N GLU A 107 7.84 -18.41 -23.07
CA GLU A 107 6.89 -18.90 -22.08
C GLU A 107 7.62 -19.49 -20.85
N GLN A 108 8.67 -20.27 -21.09
CA GLN A 108 9.34 -21.03 -20.02
C GLN A 108 10.35 -20.20 -19.21
N VAL A 109 10.95 -19.14 -19.80
CA VAL A 109 11.99 -18.34 -19.14
C VAL A 109 11.55 -16.87 -19.01
N VAL A 110 11.23 -16.20 -20.10
CA VAL A 110 10.97 -14.74 -20.09
C VAL A 110 9.75 -14.36 -19.23
N THR A 111 8.66 -15.11 -19.36
CA THR A 111 7.39 -14.86 -18.64
C THR A 111 7.58 -14.94 -17.12
N PRO A 112 8.11 -16.03 -16.52
CA PRO A 112 8.33 -16.09 -15.08
C PRO A 112 9.38 -15.09 -14.58
N GLN A 113 10.44 -14.83 -15.36
CA GLN A 113 11.44 -13.81 -14.99
C GLN A 113 10.82 -12.42 -14.89
N THR A 114 10.04 -12.04 -15.90
CA THR A 114 9.44 -10.72 -15.97
C THR A 114 8.42 -10.52 -14.85
N ARG A 115 7.61 -11.54 -14.55
CA ARG A 115 6.69 -11.55 -13.40
C ARG A 115 7.42 -11.35 -12.08
N ALA A 116 8.52 -12.06 -11.83
CA ALA A 116 9.27 -11.93 -10.59
C ALA A 116 9.84 -10.51 -10.37
N VAL A 117 10.29 -9.85 -11.44
CA VAL A 117 10.73 -8.44 -11.37
C VAL A 117 9.54 -7.52 -11.07
N ALA A 118 8.39 -7.79 -11.68
CA ALA A 118 7.15 -7.03 -11.50
C ALA A 118 6.65 -7.08 -10.05
N GLU A 119 6.51 -8.28 -9.48
CA GLU A 119 6.10 -8.50 -8.09
C GLU A 119 7.06 -7.81 -7.13
N ARG A 120 8.37 -7.88 -7.41
CA ARG A 120 9.38 -7.21 -6.58
C ARG A 120 9.26 -5.68 -6.61
N ILE A 121 8.84 -5.10 -7.73
CA ILE A 121 8.55 -3.66 -7.84
C ILE A 121 7.27 -3.34 -7.07
N GLU A 122 6.22 -4.14 -7.21
CA GLU A 122 4.95 -3.96 -6.50
C GLU A 122 5.13 -4.01 -4.98
N ASP A 123 5.92 -4.96 -4.47
CA ASP A 123 6.27 -5.07 -3.05
C ASP A 123 6.98 -3.81 -2.53
N LYS A 124 7.88 -3.22 -3.33
CA LYS A 124 8.58 -1.98 -2.95
C LYS A 124 7.63 -0.79 -2.91
N ILE A 125 6.69 -0.70 -3.86
CA ILE A 125 5.66 0.34 -3.86
C ILE A 125 4.78 0.19 -2.63
N SER A 126 4.27 -1.02 -2.38
CA SER A 126 3.47 -1.35 -1.19
C SER A 126 4.20 -1.01 0.10
N ALA A 127 5.46 -1.41 0.25
CA ALA A 127 6.26 -1.12 1.43
C ALA A 127 6.41 0.40 1.68
N LYS A 128 6.56 1.20 0.61
CA LYS A 128 6.66 2.66 0.73
C LYS A 128 5.33 3.30 1.12
N ILE A 129 4.21 2.82 0.57
CA ILE A 129 2.85 3.27 0.95
C ILE A 129 2.60 2.98 2.43
N LYS A 130 2.85 1.73 2.87
CA LYS A 130 2.65 1.30 4.27
C LYS A 130 3.54 2.06 5.25
N GLY A 131 4.79 2.31 4.87
CA GLY A 131 5.79 3.00 5.70
C GLY A 131 5.73 4.53 5.66
N ALA A 132 4.83 5.12 4.86
CA ALA A 132 4.69 6.57 4.81
C ALA A 132 4.10 7.12 6.12
N THR A 133 4.54 8.31 6.52
CA THR A 133 3.97 9.01 7.68
C THR A 133 2.75 9.80 7.25
N TYR A 134 1.59 9.42 7.76
CA TYR A 134 0.32 10.10 7.51
C TYR A 134 0.05 11.11 8.64
N PRO A 135 -0.37 12.35 8.33
CA PRO A 135 -0.70 13.33 9.35
C PRO A 135 -1.90 12.85 10.17
N SER A 136 -2.00 13.26 11.45
CA SER A 136 -2.98 12.72 12.40
C SER A 136 -4.44 12.86 11.95
N GLY A 137 -4.77 13.88 11.13
CA GLY A 137 -6.10 14.06 10.54
C GLY A 137 -6.40 13.18 9.31
N SER A 138 -5.39 12.48 8.79
CA SER A 138 -5.46 11.56 7.66
C SER A 138 -5.43 10.08 8.08
N ASN A 139 -5.52 9.80 9.39
CA ASN A 139 -5.68 8.46 9.93
C ASN A 139 -7.15 8.30 10.34
N ILE A 140 -7.91 7.56 9.54
CA ILE A 140 -9.35 7.36 9.78
C ILE A 140 -9.56 5.95 10.30
N SER A 141 -10.14 5.86 11.49
CA SER A 141 -10.53 4.59 12.09
C SER A 141 -11.98 4.27 11.75
N ILE A 142 -12.23 3.11 11.13
CA ILE A 142 -13.60 2.61 10.90
C ILE A 142 -14.01 1.78 12.11
N SER A 143 -15.06 2.20 12.84
CA SER A 143 -15.52 1.46 14.01
C SER A 143 -16.01 0.05 13.64
N THR A 144 -15.65 -0.92 14.49
CA THR A 144 -16.06 -2.34 14.36
C THR A 144 -17.29 -2.67 15.20
N ASP A 145 -18.02 -1.66 15.67
CA ASP A 145 -19.10 -1.83 16.65
C ASP A 145 -20.28 -2.66 16.09
N GLY A 146 -20.61 -3.71 16.83
CA GLY A 146 -21.26 -4.94 16.38
C GLY A 146 -22.78 -4.90 16.18
N ALA A 147 -23.37 -3.75 15.81
CA ALA A 147 -24.81 -3.65 15.58
C ALA A 147 -25.19 -3.35 14.12
N SER A 148 -24.25 -2.88 13.30
CA SER A 148 -24.45 -2.58 11.87
C SER A 148 -23.08 -2.70 11.23
N GLY A 149 -22.78 -3.87 10.65
CA GLY A 149 -21.42 -4.24 10.23
C GLY A 149 -20.64 -3.08 9.59
N LEU A 150 -19.37 -2.96 9.98
CA LEU A 150 -18.33 -2.04 9.47
C LEU A 150 -18.84 -1.02 8.43
N ASP A 151 -19.07 0.22 8.86
CA ASP A 151 -19.48 1.29 7.96
C ASP A 151 -18.27 1.80 7.14
N PHE A 152 -17.79 0.94 6.23
CA PHE A 152 -16.75 1.28 5.26
C PHE A 152 -17.13 2.47 4.39
N HIS A 153 -18.44 2.70 4.19
CA HIS A 153 -18.92 3.85 3.47
C HIS A 153 -18.69 5.14 4.26
N ALA A 154 -18.97 5.17 5.57
CA ALA A 154 -18.64 6.32 6.42
C ALA A 154 -17.13 6.63 6.41
N GLY A 155 -16.28 5.61 6.57
CA GLY A 155 -14.82 5.79 6.50
C GLY A 155 -14.33 6.35 5.15
N ALA A 156 -14.93 5.89 4.04
CA ALA A 156 -14.60 6.42 2.71
C ALA A 156 -15.10 7.85 2.49
N VAL A 157 -16.24 8.23 3.06
CA VAL A 157 -16.77 9.61 3.03
C VAL A 157 -15.89 10.53 3.86
N ASP A 158 -15.44 10.09 5.04
CA ASP A 158 -14.52 10.86 5.88
C ASP A 158 -13.16 11.02 5.19
N ALA A 159 -12.65 9.98 4.53
CA ALA A 159 -11.42 10.08 3.73
C ALA A 159 -11.58 11.09 2.60
N ARG A 160 -12.74 11.09 1.94
CA ARG A 160 -13.06 12.09 0.92
C ARG A 160 -13.14 13.50 1.50
N LYS A 161 -13.69 13.68 2.71
CA LYS A 161 -13.72 14.97 3.39
C LYS A 161 -12.30 15.49 3.61
N VAL A 162 -11.43 14.69 4.22
CA VAL A 162 -10.02 15.06 4.48
C VAL A 162 -9.30 15.48 3.20
N LEU A 163 -9.45 14.69 2.12
CA LEU A 163 -8.83 15.03 0.83
C LEU A 163 -9.42 16.31 0.21
N ASN A 164 -10.71 16.59 0.40
CA ASN A 164 -11.32 17.83 -0.07
C ASN A 164 -10.87 19.04 0.77
N ASP A 165 -10.72 18.88 2.08
CA ASP A 165 -10.24 19.93 2.99
C ASP A 165 -8.80 20.33 2.62
N TYR A 166 -7.98 19.37 2.19
CA TYR A 166 -6.65 19.62 1.61
C TYR A 166 -6.68 20.07 0.14
N HIS A 167 -7.86 20.29 -0.45
CA HIS A 167 -8.03 20.75 -1.83
C HIS A 167 -7.39 19.82 -2.88
N VAL A 168 -7.31 18.52 -2.58
CA VAL A 168 -6.77 17.53 -3.52
C VAL A 168 -7.78 17.33 -4.66
N PRO A 169 -7.35 17.36 -5.95
CA PRO A 169 -8.24 17.14 -7.08
C PRO A 169 -9.03 15.84 -6.97
N GLN A 170 -10.29 15.89 -7.40
CA GLN A 170 -11.18 14.72 -7.33
C GLN A 170 -10.83 13.65 -8.37
N GLN A 171 -10.36 14.08 -9.53
CA GLN A 171 -9.87 13.21 -10.59
C GLN A 171 -8.57 12.55 -10.15
N GLY A 172 -8.39 11.25 -10.43
CA GLY A 172 -7.15 10.54 -10.12
C GLY A 172 -7.00 10.09 -8.66
N ARG A 173 -8.05 10.21 -7.84
CA ARG A 173 -8.10 9.55 -6.52
C ARG A 173 -8.39 8.07 -6.69
N VAL A 174 -7.70 7.24 -5.92
CA VAL A 174 -7.87 5.79 -5.90
C VAL A 174 -8.07 5.31 -4.47
N PHE A 175 -8.91 4.31 -4.31
CA PHE A 175 -9.18 3.64 -3.05
C PHE A 175 -8.54 2.25 -3.11
N LEU A 176 -7.35 2.12 -2.51
CA LEU A 176 -6.57 0.89 -2.49
C LEU A 176 -6.97 0.04 -1.28
N VAL A 177 -7.38 -1.22 -1.51
CA VAL A 177 -7.88 -2.12 -0.45
C VAL A 177 -7.19 -3.47 -0.47
N GLY A 178 -6.97 -4.02 0.72
CA GLY A 178 -6.57 -5.40 0.90
C GLY A 178 -7.74 -6.36 0.70
N THR A 179 -7.43 -7.64 0.50
CA THR A 179 -8.40 -8.70 0.21
C THR A 179 -9.39 -8.96 1.36
N GLY A 180 -8.98 -8.73 2.61
CA GLY A 180 -9.85 -8.84 3.79
C GLY A 180 -10.88 -7.71 3.82
N ILE A 181 -10.46 -6.47 3.56
CA ILE A 181 -11.36 -5.32 3.42
C ILE A 181 -12.29 -5.49 2.23
N GLU A 182 -11.80 -5.99 1.09
CA GLU A 182 -12.65 -6.31 -0.07
C GLU A 182 -13.77 -7.29 0.31
N ALA A 183 -13.42 -8.41 0.95
CA ALA A 183 -14.40 -9.40 1.39
C ALA A 183 -15.43 -8.81 2.37
N MET A 184 -15.01 -7.85 3.22
CA MET A 184 -15.91 -7.14 4.13
C MET A 184 -16.82 -6.14 3.42
N ILE A 185 -16.28 -5.37 2.45
CA ILE A 185 -17.04 -4.46 1.60
C ILE A 185 -18.17 -5.24 0.89
N LEU A 186 -17.84 -6.39 0.30
CA LEU A 186 -18.81 -7.26 -0.40
C LEU A 186 -19.88 -7.85 0.52
N LYS A 187 -19.58 -8.05 1.80
CA LYS A 187 -20.52 -8.59 2.81
C LYS A 187 -21.38 -7.52 3.49
N SER A 188 -21.09 -6.24 3.29
CA SER A 188 -21.75 -5.16 4.02
C SER A 188 -23.22 -4.97 3.58
N ASP A 189 -24.07 -4.67 4.56
CA ASP A 189 -25.54 -4.57 4.38
C ASP A 189 -25.95 -3.40 3.47
N GLN A 190 -25.08 -2.41 3.27
CA GLN A 190 -25.34 -1.29 2.35
C GLN A 190 -25.33 -1.71 0.87
N PHE A 191 -24.45 -2.64 0.45
CA PHE A 191 -24.54 -3.21 -0.90
C PHE A 191 -25.81 -4.04 -1.07
N ARG A 192 -26.23 -4.75 -0.01
CA ARG A 192 -27.47 -5.54 0.01
C ARG A 192 -28.74 -4.68 -0.02
N LYS A 193 -28.71 -3.46 0.58
CA LYS A 193 -29.81 -2.49 0.55
C LYS A 193 -29.89 -1.72 -0.77
N PHE A 194 -28.76 -1.47 -1.44
CA PHE A 194 -28.75 -0.89 -2.79
C PHE A 194 -29.48 -1.83 -3.77
N ASP A 195 -29.30 -3.15 -3.62
CA ASP A 195 -30.00 -4.20 -4.37
C ASP A 195 -31.52 -4.23 -4.12
N GLN A 196 -31.98 -3.78 -2.94
CA GLN A 196 -33.41 -3.66 -2.60
C GLN A 196 -34.05 -2.32 -3.04
N SER A 197 -33.26 -1.29 -3.36
CA SER A 197 -33.78 0.05 -3.69
C SER A 197 -34.25 0.26 -5.15
N GLY A 198 -34.19 -0.76 -6.01
CA GLY A 198 -35.01 -0.83 -7.22
C GLY A 198 -34.70 0.17 -8.35
N ASP A 199 -33.55 0.85 -8.36
CA ASP A 199 -33.19 1.75 -9.45
C ASP A 199 -32.35 1.04 -10.53
N SER A 200 -32.96 0.85 -11.71
CA SER A 200 -32.49 -0.05 -12.78
C SER A 200 -31.18 0.38 -13.46
N ASN A 201 -30.62 1.54 -13.12
CA ASN A 201 -29.30 2.00 -13.58
C ASN A 201 -28.14 1.49 -12.72
N ALA A 202 -28.39 1.11 -11.46
CA ALA A 202 -27.40 0.54 -10.55
C ALA A 202 -26.93 -0.86 -10.98
N LEU A 203 -27.84 -1.66 -11.55
CA LEU A 203 -27.62 -3.05 -11.92
C LEU A 203 -26.51 -3.25 -12.98
N ARG A 204 -26.23 -2.22 -13.79
CA ARG A 204 -25.26 -2.31 -14.91
C ARG A 204 -23.84 -1.89 -14.50
N SER A 205 -23.67 -1.27 -13.33
CA SER A 205 -22.36 -0.81 -12.83
C SER A 205 -21.68 -1.80 -11.88
N ALA A 206 -22.08 -3.08 -11.91
CA ALA A 206 -21.54 -4.16 -11.07
C ALA A 206 -20.12 -4.61 -11.49
N THR A 207 -19.19 -3.67 -11.59
CA THR A 207 -17.81 -3.89 -11.12
C THR A 207 -17.74 -3.27 -9.72
N ILE A 208 -16.76 -3.58 -8.88
CA ILE A 208 -16.58 -3.04 -7.50
C ILE A 208 -16.28 -1.50 -7.54
N GLY A 209 -16.84 -0.78 -8.50
CA GLY A 209 -16.10 0.14 -9.34
C GLY A 209 -15.88 1.52 -8.75
N ASN A 210 -16.71 1.98 -7.80
CA ASN A 210 -16.48 3.25 -7.10
C ASN A 210 -17.14 3.27 -5.72
N ILE A 211 -16.41 3.63 -4.67
CA ILE A 211 -16.95 3.95 -3.33
C ILE A 211 -16.76 5.45 -3.09
N ALA A 212 -17.82 6.14 -2.64
CA ALA A 212 -17.82 7.59 -2.41
C ALA A 212 -17.33 8.44 -3.61
N GLY A 213 -17.46 7.92 -4.84
CA GLY A 213 -17.01 8.55 -6.08
C GLY A 213 -15.52 8.33 -6.42
N MET A 214 -14.86 7.34 -5.80
CA MET A 214 -13.46 6.98 -6.04
C MET A 214 -13.34 5.51 -6.46
N PRO A 215 -12.54 5.17 -7.48
CA PRO A 215 -12.35 3.79 -7.92
C PRO A 215 -11.67 2.93 -6.86
N VAL A 216 -12.28 1.77 -6.58
CA VAL A 216 -11.71 0.79 -5.67
C VAL A 216 -10.81 -0.17 -6.43
N ILE A 217 -9.60 -0.33 -5.93
CA ILE A 217 -8.56 -1.16 -6.53
C ILE A 217 -8.06 -2.10 -5.45
N VAL A 218 -8.17 -3.40 -5.73
CA VAL A 218 -7.70 -4.45 -4.83
C VAL A 218 -6.25 -4.77 -5.17
N SER A 219 -5.38 -4.84 -4.17
CA SER A 219 -4.02 -5.36 -4.35
C SER A 219 -3.72 -6.43 -3.31
N HIS A 220 -3.04 -7.48 -3.76
CA HIS A 220 -2.60 -8.59 -2.91
C HIS A 220 -1.28 -8.27 -2.19
N SER A 221 -0.57 -7.21 -2.60
CA SER A 221 0.71 -6.81 -2.02
C SER A 221 0.56 -5.95 -0.75
N ILE A 222 -0.65 -5.53 -0.41
CA ILE A 222 -0.95 -4.81 0.84
C ILE A 222 -1.58 -5.75 1.87
N GLY A 223 -1.53 -5.38 3.16
CA GLY A 223 -2.10 -6.21 4.23
C GLY A 223 -3.60 -6.44 4.01
N ALA A 224 -4.11 -7.63 4.33
CA ALA A 224 -5.49 -8.01 4.05
C ALA A 224 -6.51 -7.02 4.66
N TYR A 225 -6.21 -6.47 5.84
CA TYR A 225 -7.06 -5.51 6.55
C TYR A 225 -6.56 -4.07 6.49
N GLU A 226 -5.71 -3.74 5.52
CA GLU A 226 -5.25 -2.38 5.29
C GLU A 226 -6.00 -1.73 4.12
N SER A 227 -6.23 -0.42 4.22
CA SER A 227 -6.76 0.36 3.11
C SER A 227 -6.21 1.78 3.10
N TYR A 228 -6.02 2.30 1.89
CA TYR A 228 -5.39 3.58 1.64
C TYR A 228 -6.19 4.35 0.59
N VAL A 229 -6.41 5.63 0.82
CA VAL A 229 -7.04 6.53 -0.16
C VAL A 229 -6.02 7.57 -0.55
N PHE A 230 -5.68 7.67 -1.82
CA PHE A 230 -4.69 8.66 -2.24
C PHE A 230 -4.97 9.15 -3.65
N HIS A 231 -4.44 10.33 -3.96
CA HIS A 231 -4.35 10.80 -5.33
C HIS A 231 -3.09 10.23 -5.99
N ARG A 232 -3.15 9.90 -7.29
CA ARG A 232 -2.03 9.31 -8.06
C ARG A 232 -0.68 10.04 -7.85
N SER A 233 -0.72 11.36 -7.69
CA SER A 233 0.47 12.20 -7.45
C SER A 233 1.03 12.19 -6.02
N ALA A 234 0.43 11.45 -5.09
CA ALA A 234 0.93 11.29 -3.71
C ALA A 234 2.24 10.50 -3.66
N PHE A 235 2.44 9.60 -4.62
CA PHE A 235 3.64 8.79 -4.75
C PHE A 235 4.21 8.98 -6.15
N GLN A 236 5.50 9.27 -6.22
CA GLN A 236 6.23 9.42 -7.49
C GLN A 236 7.18 8.24 -7.64
N THR A 237 7.06 7.53 -8.75
CA THR A 237 7.98 6.48 -9.15
C THR A 237 8.89 6.94 -10.28
N VAL A 238 10.09 6.37 -10.30
CA VAL A 238 11.06 6.57 -11.37
C VAL A 238 11.48 5.20 -11.87
N TYR A 239 11.43 5.03 -13.19
CA TYR A 239 11.99 3.88 -13.86
C TYR A 239 13.10 4.33 -14.81
N ARG A 240 14.23 3.65 -14.74
CA ARG A 240 15.34 3.88 -15.68
C ARG A 240 16.00 2.57 -16.04
N VAL A 241 16.16 2.32 -17.34
CA VAL A 241 16.95 1.17 -17.80
C VAL A 241 18.44 1.46 -17.67
N PRO A 242 19.25 0.51 -17.17
CA PRO A 242 20.69 0.70 -17.14
C PRO A 242 21.28 0.72 -18.57
N ALA A 243 22.39 1.43 -18.76
CA ALA A 243 23.05 1.51 -20.07
C ALA A 243 23.53 0.12 -20.52
N SER A 244 23.32 -0.22 -21.80
CA SER A 244 23.79 -1.48 -22.38
C SER A 244 25.30 -1.67 -22.12
N PRO A 245 25.73 -2.83 -21.62
CA PRO A 245 27.14 -3.06 -21.33
C PRO A 245 27.99 -3.02 -22.58
N LEU A 246 29.20 -2.51 -22.43
CA LEU A 246 30.23 -2.55 -23.47
C LEU A 246 30.74 -3.99 -23.58
N GLY A 247 30.89 -4.53 -24.80
CA GLY A 247 31.46 -5.87 -25.01
C GLY A 247 30.69 -6.80 -25.96
N GLY A 248 29.70 -6.31 -26.71
CA GLY A 248 28.97 -7.14 -27.68
C GLY A 248 27.95 -8.09 -27.06
N VAL A 249 27.54 -7.82 -25.82
CA VAL A 249 26.49 -8.55 -25.10
C VAL A 249 25.13 -8.22 -25.74
N ASP A 250 24.33 -9.25 -26.02
CA ASP A 250 22.98 -9.04 -26.55
C ASP A 250 22.12 -8.36 -25.49
N SER A 251 21.65 -7.16 -25.80
CA SER A 251 20.79 -6.40 -24.90
C SER A 251 19.68 -5.72 -25.68
N ALA A 252 18.53 -5.63 -25.05
CA ALA A 252 17.43 -4.81 -25.51
C ALA A 252 16.76 -4.16 -24.32
N SER A 253 16.27 -2.94 -24.49
CA SER A 253 15.49 -2.23 -23.49
C SER A 253 14.18 -1.78 -24.08
N GLY A 254 13.15 -1.73 -23.27
CA GLY A 254 11.85 -1.22 -23.67
C GLY A 254 11.09 -0.68 -22.47
N SER A 255 10.10 0.15 -22.76
CA SER A 255 9.19 0.68 -21.77
C SER A 255 7.76 0.44 -22.21
N TYR A 256 6.92 0.02 -21.28
CA TYR A 256 5.51 -0.23 -21.53
C TYR A 256 4.72 -0.04 -20.23
N ALA A 257 3.52 0.55 -20.34
CA ALA A 257 2.67 0.91 -19.20
C ALA A 257 3.40 1.71 -18.07
N GLY A 258 4.42 2.49 -18.42
CA GLY A 258 5.20 3.28 -17.47
C GLY A 258 6.33 2.52 -16.76
N ILE A 259 6.44 1.21 -16.96
CA ILE A 259 7.57 0.39 -16.47
C ILE A 259 8.61 0.27 -17.58
N ALA A 260 9.87 0.54 -17.25
CA ALA A 260 10.98 0.35 -18.17
C ALA A 260 11.81 -0.86 -17.72
N LEU A 261 12.04 -1.81 -18.62
CA LEU A 261 12.87 -2.99 -18.38
C LEU A 261 13.96 -3.10 -19.44
N ARG A 262 15.09 -3.65 -19.03
CA ARG A 262 16.12 -4.13 -19.93
C ARG A 262 16.27 -5.63 -19.79
N TRP A 263 16.41 -6.28 -20.93
CA TRP A 263 16.86 -7.65 -21.04
C TRP A 263 18.31 -7.68 -21.50
N LEU A 264 19.09 -8.56 -20.89
CA LEU A 264 20.48 -8.79 -21.21
C LEU A 264 20.74 -10.30 -21.25
N ARG A 265 21.49 -10.73 -22.27
CA ARG A 265 22.02 -12.08 -22.36
C ARG A 265 23.53 -12.06 -22.37
N ASP A 266 24.12 -12.65 -21.34
CA ASP A 266 25.57 -12.78 -21.18
C ASP A 266 26.01 -14.25 -21.12
N TYR A 267 27.27 -14.50 -21.47
CA TYR A 267 27.89 -15.81 -21.36
C TYR A 267 28.90 -15.83 -20.21
N ASP A 268 28.61 -16.60 -19.16
CA ASP A 268 29.58 -16.83 -18.09
C ASP A 268 30.60 -17.88 -18.53
N SER A 269 31.77 -17.42 -18.98
CA SER A 269 32.86 -18.30 -19.41
C SER A 269 33.46 -19.15 -18.29
N SER A 270 33.23 -18.80 -17.02
CA SER A 270 33.75 -19.58 -15.89
C SER A 270 32.91 -20.80 -15.56
N HIS A 271 31.62 -20.76 -15.91
CA HIS A 271 30.68 -21.86 -15.68
C HIS A 271 30.09 -22.45 -16.96
N LEU A 272 30.46 -21.91 -18.14
CA LEU A 272 29.91 -22.30 -19.45
C LEU A 272 28.37 -22.22 -19.50
N VAL A 273 27.82 -21.15 -18.93
CA VAL A 273 26.36 -20.97 -18.78
C VAL A 273 25.92 -19.65 -19.41
N ASN A 274 24.80 -19.69 -20.15
CA ASN A 274 24.16 -18.50 -20.72
C ASN A 274 23.20 -17.89 -19.68
N ARG A 275 23.36 -16.61 -19.35
CA ARG A 275 22.53 -15.93 -18.36
C ARG A 275 21.54 -14.99 -19.03
N SER A 276 20.25 -15.23 -18.79
CA SER A 276 19.16 -14.30 -19.14
C SER A 276 18.88 -13.41 -17.94
N ILE A 277 19.00 -12.09 -18.10
CA ILE A 277 18.87 -11.12 -17.02
C ILE A 277 17.83 -10.06 -17.41
N PHE A 278 16.81 -9.88 -16.56
CA PHE A 278 15.90 -8.74 -16.61
C PHE A 278 16.22 -7.79 -15.48
N ASP A 279 16.39 -6.50 -15.80
CA ASP A 279 16.69 -5.49 -14.79
C ASP A 279 16.13 -4.10 -15.08
N THR A 280 16.00 -3.31 -14.01
CA THR A 280 15.62 -1.89 -14.08
C THR A 280 16.15 -1.15 -12.86
N PHE A 281 16.47 0.12 -13.00
CA PHE A 281 16.63 1.00 -11.85
C PHE A 281 15.28 1.57 -11.46
N PHE A 282 14.98 1.47 -10.17
CA PHE A 282 13.70 1.87 -9.59
C PHE A 282 13.92 2.79 -8.39
N GLY A 283 13.05 3.78 -8.26
CA GLY A 283 12.96 4.65 -7.11
C GLY A 283 11.50 5.00 -6.83
N ILE A 284 11.16 5.15 -5.56
CA ILE A 284 9.85 5.66 -5.14
C ILE A 284 10.00 6.68 -4.01
N SER A 285 9.29 7.79 -4.12
CA SER A 285 9.29 8.84 -3.11
C SER A 285 7.87 9.31 -2.82
N VAL A 286 7.65 9.72 -1.57
CA VAL A 286 6.40 10.30 -1.12
C VAL A 286 6.43 11.78 -1.46
N VAL A 287 5.32 12.30 -1.97
CA VAL A 287 5.16 13.72 -2.24
C VAL A 287 4.52 14.36 -1.03
N GLU A 288 5.35 15.07 -0.27
CA GLU A 288 4.91 15.89 0.85
C GLU A 288 4.66 17.31 0.36
N ASP A 289 3.51 17.87 0.75
CA ASP A 289 3.13 19.24 0.43
C ASP A 289 3.42 20.13 1.65
N PRO A 290 3.77 21.41 1.45
CA PRO A 290 3.94 22.35 2.56
C PRO A 290 2.62 22.51 3.33
N ASP A 291 2.73 22.61 4.65
CA ASP A 291 1.60 22.86 5.54
C ASP A 291 0.98 24.24 5.30
N ASP A 292 1.83 25.26 5.12
CA ASP A 292 1.50 26.61 4.72
C ASP A 292 2.30 26.99 3.44
N TYR A 293 1.59 27.42 2.40
CA TYR A 293 2.22 27.83 1.13
C TYR A 293 2.80 29.25 1.19
N THR A 294 2.45 30.04 2.20
CA THR A 294 2.90 31.41 2.38
C THR A 294 4.21 31.52 3.17
N ASP A 295 4.58 30.47 3.90
CA ASP A 295 5.81 30.39 4.69
C ASP A 295 6.86 29.52 3.97
N PRO A 296 8.05 30.05 3.63
CA PRO A 296 9.12 29.27 3.01
C PRO A 296 9.71 28.20 3.95
N ASP A 297 9.58 28.34 5.27
CA ASP A 297 10.11 27.42 6.28
C ASP A 297 9.03 26.46 6.84
N SER A 298 7.87 26.40 6.18
CA SER A 298 6.76 25.53 6.59
C SER A 298 7.18 24.06 6.67
N THR A 299 6.60 23.34 7.62
CA THR A 299 6.67 21.88 7.69
C THR A 299 6.04 21.24 6.45
N PHE A 300 6.50 20.05 6.09
CA PHE A 300 5.99 19.26 4.96
C PHE A 300 5.20 18.07 5.50
N SER A 301 4.05 17.78 4.88
CA SER A 301 3.21 16.66 5.25
C SER A 301 2.53 16.00 4.05
N LEU A 302 2.24 14.69 4.17
CA LEU A 302 1.53 13.94 3.14
C LEU A 302 0.02 14.27 3.16
N LYS A 303 -0.36 15.34 2.48
CA LYS A 303 -1.78 15.79 2.37
C LYS A 303 -2.58 15.06 1.29
N ARG A 304 -1.90 14.38 0.36
CA ARG A 304 -2.52 13.72 -0.81
C ARG A 304 -2.93 12.27 -0.57
N ALA A 305 -2.79 11.78 0.66
CA ALA A 305 -3.11 10.41 1.03
C ALA A 305 -3.71 10.33 2.44
N VAL A 306 -4.54 9.33 2.63
CA VAL A 306 -5.27 9.01 3.87
C VAL A 306 -5.11 7.53 4.12
N LYS A 307 -4.75 7.16 5.35
CA LYS A 307 -4.71 5.79 5.82
C LYS A 307 -6.03 5.48 6.53
N ILE A 308 -6.69 4.42 6.10
CA ILE A 308 -7.87 3.91 6.76
C ILE A 308 -7.46 2.66 7.55
N VAL A 309 -7.69 2.71 8.86
CA VAL A 309 -7.40 1.63 9.79
C VAL A 309 -8.72 1.10 10.35
N LEU A 310 -8.78 -0.17 10.67
CA LEU A 310 -9.90 -0.69 11.46
C LEU A 310 -9.79 -0.14 12.88
N GLY A 311 -10.85 0.51 13.35
CA GLY A 311 -10.97 0.98 14.71
C GLY A 311 -10.93 -0.18 15.68
N THR A 312 -10.08 -0.08 16.70
CA THR A 312 -10.03 -1.04 17.79
C THR A 312 -11.11 -0.71 18.82
N ASN A 313 -11.85 -1.72 19.26
CA ASN A 313 -12.72 -1.63 20.42
C ASN A 313 -11.92 -1.99 21.66
N ALA A 314 -12.00 -1.15 22.70
CA ALA A 314 -11.38 -1.45 23.98
C ALA A 314 -12.32 -2.29 24.85
N PHE A 315 -11.78 -3.30 25.51
CA PHE A 315 -12.48 -4.16 26.45
C PHE A 315 -11.70 -4.23 27.76
N THR A 316 -12.41 -4.08 28.88
CA THR A 316 -11.89 -4.44 30.19
C THR A 316 -12.14 -5.92 30.43
N VAL A 317 -11.06 -6.66 30.67
CA VAL A 317 -11.07 -8.09 31.00
C VAL A 317 -10.61 -8.24 32.44
N ASP A 318 -11.53 -8.62 33.32
CA ASP A 318 -11.26 -8.88 34.75
C ASP A 318 -11.50 -10.36 35.05
N VAL A 319 -10.50 -11.03 35.63
CA VAL A 319 -10.60 -12.45 36.04
C VAL A 319 -11.32 -12.63 37.39
N GLY A 320 -11.78 -11.55 38.01
CA GLY A 320 -12.64 -11.56 39.19
C GLY A 320 -11.92 -11.97 40.47
N GLY A 321 -10.61 -11.70 40.58
CA GLY A 321 -9.82 -12.08 41.74
C GLY A 321 -9.56 -13.59 41.89
N ALA A 322 -9.58 -14.34 40.79
CA ALA A 322 -9.25 -15.76 40.79
C ALA A 322 -7.88 -16.04 41.42
N THR A 323 -7.77 -17.14 42.16
CA THR A 323 -6.52 -17.57 42.84
C THR A 323 -5.88 -18.78 42.17
N GLY A 324 -6.53 -19.34 41.15
CA GLY A 324 -6.04 -20.47 40.36
C GLY A 324 -6.84 -20.69 39.08
N GLY A 325 -6.44 -21.71 38.33
CA GLY A 325 -7.14 -22.12 37.11
C GLY A 325 -6.73 -21.34 35.86
N THR A 326 -7.54 -21.49 34.81
CA THR A 326 -7.29 -20.91 33.49
C THR A 326 -8.55 -20.28 32.90
N PHE A 327 -8.36 -19.34 31.98
CA PHE A 327 -9.41 -18.73 31.17
C PHE A 327 -9.03 -18.77 29.69
N THR A 328 -9.99 -18.54 28.81
CA THR A 328 -9.75 -18.36 27.37
C THR A 328 -10.40 -17.08 26.88
N LEU A 329 -9.83 -16.48 25.84
CA LEU A 329 -10.43 -15.37 25.12
C LEU A 329 -10.82 -15.83 23.72
N THR A 330 -11.96 -15.35 23.24
CA THR A 330 -12.44 -15.59 21.87
C THR A 330 -12.49 -14.27 21.14
N PHE A 331 -11.69 -14.16 20.09
CA PHE A 331 -11.64 -12.99 19.21
C PHE A 331 -11.98 -13.43 17.78
N ASN A 332 -12.93 -12.73 17.13
CA ASN A 332 -13.42 -13.06 15.79
C ASN A 332 -13.76 -14.55 15.56
N GLY A 333 -14.34 -15.19 16.58
CA GLY A 333 -14.76 -16.59 16.53
C GLY A 333 -13.65 -17.62 16.74
N ARG A 334 -12.40 -17.21 16.96
CA ARG A 334 -11.28 -18.08 17.32
C ARG A 334 -10.93 -17.94 18.80
N THR A 335 -10.74 -19.07 19.48
CA THR A 335 -10.46 -19.12 20.93
C THR A 335 -8.99 -19.35 21.18
N THR A 336 -8.38 -18.59 22.10
CA THR A 336 -6.99 -18.78 22.53
C THR A 336 -6.80 -20.14 23.20
N GLY A 337 -5.55 -20.60 23.27
CA GLY A 337 -5.19 -21.63 24.24
C GLY A 337 -5.50 -21.19 25.68
N ALA A 338 -5.40 -22.14 26.61
CA ALA A 338 -5.64 -21.86 28.03
C ALA A 338 -4.63 -20.83 28.57
N LEU A 339 -5.14 -19.72 29.09
CA LEU A 339 -4.37 -18.67 29.74
C LEU A 339 -4.47 -18.85 31.25
N ASN A 340 -3.35 -18.87 31.96
CA ASN A 340 -3.34 -18.93 33.42
C ASN A 340 -4.03 -17.70 34.03
N TYR A 341 -4.69 -17.86 35.17
CA TYR A 341 -5.36 -16.75 35.89
C TYR A 341 -4.46 -15.51 36.10
N ASN A 342 -3.15 -15.71 36.24
CA ASN A 342 -2.12 -14.68 36.43
C ASN A 342 -1.26 -14.42 35.18
N ALA A 343 -1.74 -14.76 33.98
CA ALA A 343 -1.02 -14.52 32.74
C ALA A 343 -0.62 -13.05 32.60
N THR A 344 0.58 -12.76 32.11
CA THR A 344 0.98 -11.37 31.90
C THR A 344 0.26 -10.77 30.68
N ALA A 345 0.14 -9.44 30.62
CA ALA A 345 -0.37 -8.74 29.44
C ALA A 345 0.36 -9.16 28.14
N ALA A 346 1.68 -9.38 28.22
CA ALA A 346 2.46 -9.87 27.09
C ALA A 346 2.08 -11.30 26.67
N THR A 347 1.84 -12.20 27.63
CA THR A 347 1.36 -13.57 27.36
C THR A 347 0.00 -13.56 26.67
N ILE A 348 -0.92 -12.72 27.15
CA ILE A 348 -2.25 -12.57 26.56
C ILE A 348 -2.15 -11.99 25.14
N LYS A 349 -1.32 -10.97 24.94
CA LYS A 349 -1.07 -10.39 23.60
C LYS A 349 -0.54 -11.44 22.63
N THR A 350 0.48 -12.20 23.02
CA THR A 350 1.02 -13.28 22.18
C THR A 350 -0.04 -14.33 21.83
N ALA A 351 -0.91 -14.69 22.79
CA ALA A 351 -1.97 -15.67 22.54
C ALA A 351 -3.04 -15.16 21.57
N LEU A 352 -3.41 -13.87 21.65
CA LEU A 352 -4.35 -13.24 20.72
C LEU A 352 -3.75 -13.09 19.32
N VAL A 353 -2.50 -12.60 19.21
CA VAL A 353 -1.78 -12.49 17.92
C VAL A 353 -1.58 -13.87 17.27
N GLY A 354 -1.44 -14.92 18.08
CA GLY A 354 -1.28 -16.29 17.60
C GLY A 354 -2.55 -16.97 17.07
N LEU A 355 -3.71 -16.30 17.07
CA LEU A 355 -4.97 -16.89 16.59
C LEU A 355 -5.09 -17.01 15.07
N ASP A 356 -4.22 -16.35 14.30
CA ASP A 356 -4.28 -16.30 12.83
C ASP A 356 -5.69 -15.92 12.31
N ASP A 357 -6.20 -14.80 12.83
CA ASP A 357 -7.43 -14.14 12.37
C ASP A 357 -7.17 -13.08 11.28
N GLY A 358 -5.90 -12.98 10.86
CA GLY A 358 -5.37 -12.02 9.89
C GLY A 358 -5.00 -10.66 10.49
N PHE A 359 -5.06 -10.48 11.82
CA PHE A 359 -4.59 -9.29 12.52
C PHE A 359 -3.17 -9.47 13.08
N GLY A 360 -2.37 -8.42 12.99
CA GLY A 360 -0.98 -8.40 13.45
C GLY A 360 -0.83 -7.94 14.89
N ALA A 361 0.42 -7.95 15.38
CA ALA A 361 0.75 -7.44 16.72
C ALA A 361 0.48 -5.94 16.90
N ASP A 362 0.45 -5.18 15.80
CA ASP A 362 0.19 -3.74 15.82
C ASP A 362 -1.31 -3.43 15.97
N ASP A 363 -2.18 -4.37 15.62
CA ASP A 363 -3.64 -4.23 15.70
C ASP A 363 -4.19 -4.57 17.10
N ILE A 364 -3.38 -5.22 17.95
CA ILE A 364 -3.78 -5.71 19.27
C ILE A 364 -2.96 -5.02 20.36
N THR A 365 -3.63 -4.30 21.25
CA THR A 365 -2.99 -3.70 22.43
C THR A 365 -3.54 -4.35 23.69
N VAL A 366 -2.65 -4.87 24.54
CA VAL A 366 -3.02 -5.40 25.86
C VAL A 366 -2.20 -4.64 26.90
N THR A 367 -2.88 -3.99 27.82
CA THR A 367 -2.30 -3.25 28.95
C THR A 367 -2.97 -3.69 30.25
N GLY A 368 -2.45 -3.22 31.39
CA GLY A 368 -2.93 -3.62 32.71
C GLY A 368 -2.01 -4.64 33.40
N SER A 369 -2.49 -5.19 34.50
CA SER A 369 -1.74 -6.08 35.39
C SER A 369 -2.40 -7.44 35.52
N ALA A 370 -1.67 -8.43 36.04
CA ALA A 370 -2.22 -9.77 36.22
C ALA A 370 -3.54 -9.72 37.00
N GLY A 371 -4.62 -10.11 36.34
CA GLY A 371 -5.99 -10.15 36.86
C GLY A 371 -6.94 -9.09 36.29
N GLU A 372 -6.43 -7.96 35.80
CA GLU A 372 -7.23 -6.88 35.23
C GLU A 372 -6.50 -6.25 34.03
N TYR A 373 -7.09 -6.38 32.84
CA TYR A 373 -6.48 -5.98 31.58
C TYR A 373 -7.40 -5.05 30.78
N THR A 374 -6.80 -4.10 30.08
CA THR A 374 -7.46 -3.36 29.00
C THR A 374 -6.93 -3.87 27.67
N ILE A 375 -7.83 -4.45 26.87
CA ILE A 375 -7.53 -5.11 25.59
C ILE A 375 -8.21 -4.32 24.48
N ALA A 376 -7.45 -3.73 23.56
CA ALA A 376 -7.96 -3.11 22.35
C ALA A 376 -7.75 -4.06 21.16
N VAL A 377 -8.84 -4.43 20.48
CA VAL A 377 -8.84 -5.31 19.29
C VAL A 377 -9.82 -4.81 18.22
N PRO A 378 -9.55 -5.02 16.92
CA PRO A 378 -10.41 -4.58 15.81
C PRO A 378 -11.60 -5.54 15.59
N GLY A 379 -12.42 -5.71 16.62
CA GLY A 379 -13.62 -6.56 16.56
C GLY A 379 -14.23 -6.85 17.92
N ALA A 380 -15.05 -7.89 17.98
CA ALA A 380 -15.68 -8.34 19.22
C ALA A 380 -14.74 -9.27 20.01
N LEU A 381 -14.58 -8.97 21.29
CA LEU A 381 -13.88 -9.82 22.24
C LEU A 381 -14.87 -10.42 23.24
N SER A 382 -14.76 -11.71 23.47
CA SER A 382 -15.45 -12.42 24.55
C SER A 382 -14.46 -13.36 25.23
N GLY A 383 -14.86 -14.00 26.32
CA GLY A 383 -14.01 -14.96 27.00
C GLY A 383 -14.80 -15.94 27.86
N SER A 384 -14.13 -17.01 28.28
CA SER A 384 -14.67 -18.00 29.21
C SER A 384 -13.73 -18.16 30.40
N GLY A 385 -14.29 -17.94 31.59
CA GLY A 385 -13.62 -18.19 32.88
C GLY A 385 -14.05 -19.50 33.52
N ALA A 386 -14.65 -20.45 32.79
CA ALA A 386 -15.25 -21.66 33.36
C ALA A 386 -14.26 -22.56 34.12
N SER A 387 -12.97 -22.43 33.84
CA SER A 387 -11.88 -23.18 34.51
C SER A 387 -11.11 -22.34 35.54
N LEU A 388 -11.58 -21.13 35.87
CA LEU A 388 -11.03 -20.32 36.96
C LEU A 388 -11.46 -20.90 38.30
N THR A 389 -10.57 -20.79 39.30
CA THR A 389 -10.86 -21.17 40.68
C THR A 389 -10.62 -20.00 41.63
N GLY A 390 -11.52 -19.83 42.60
CA GLY A 390 -11.58 -18.63 43.43
C GLY A 390 -12.14 -17.43 42.66
N GLY A 391 -12.64 -16.42 43.38
CA GLY A 391 -13.14 -15.18 42.79
C GLY A 391 -14.57 -15.24 42.24
N THR A 392 -14.95 -14.20 41.50
CA THR A 392 -16.31 -14.00 40.94
C THR A 392 -16.46 -14.49 39.49
N GLY A 393 -15.38 -14.96 38.87
CA GLY A 393 -15.35 -15.39 37.46
C GLY A 393 -14.95 -14.28 36.48
N LEU A 394 -14.71 -14.67 35.22
CA LEU A 394 -14.25 -13.77 34.16
C LEU A 394 -15.38 -12.82 33.70
N THR A 395 -15.07 -11.53 33.62
CA THR A 395 -15.92 -10.52 32.97
C THR A 395 -15.17 -9.87 31.82
N VAL A 396 -15.87 -9.62 30.71
CA VAL A 396 -15.36 -8.93 29.52
C VAL A 396 -16.38 -7.85 29.16
N THR A 397 -15.99 -6.58 29.29
CA THR A 397 -16.89 -5.43 29.10
C THR A 397 -16.28 -4.44 28.12
N ALA A 398 -17.04 -4.02 27.09
CA ALA A 398 -16.60 -2.97 26.18
C ALA A 398 -16.50 -1.61 26.90
N VAL A 399 -15.49 -0.81 26.55
CA VAL A 399 -15.17 0.50 27.16
C VAL A 399 -15.57 1.64 26.23
#